data_AF-A0A9E1IEA7-F1
#
_entry.id   AF-A0A9E1IEA7-F1
#
_cell.length_a   1.000
_cell.length_b   1.000
_cell.length_c   1.000
_cell.angle_alpha   90.00
_cell.angle_beta   90.00
_cell.angle_gamma   90.00
#
_symmetry.space_group_name_H-M   'P 1'
#
loop_
_entity.id
_entity.type
_entity.pdbx_description
1 polymer ?
#
loop_
_entity_poly.entity_id
_entity_poly.type
_entity_poly.pdbx_seq_one_letter_code
_entity_poly.pdbx_strand_id
1 'polypeptide(L)'
;MKTRAIALLSFGFLVGVQLHCTRTAPDKGEGDTDTDTDSDADTDADTDADTDTDTDADPCGQPPNLGTFYGAISDAGATATQTEYASDAGLQAVVDASPTKQGGTASKLSITVTGAVITNIGYPANKVFWMADKNAAMRTYLSTEVTPEPVPGDAVSFTANAIKNYSGELEITELTGWTVDSSGNDVLVRDGHGLELNSGSAADVEG
;
A
#
# COMPACT_ATOMS: atom_id res chain seq x y z
N MET A 1 -31.86 -0.64 46.51
CA MET A 1 -31.10 -0.55 45.23
C MET A 1 -29.82 -1.34 45.40
N LYS A 2 -29.61 -2.41 44.62
CA LYS A 2 -28.46 -3.33 44.74
C LYS A 2 -27.38 -2.95 43.72
N THR A 3 -26.25 -2.45 44.20
CA THR A 3 -25.04 -2.18 43.40
C THR A 3 -24.35 -3.51 43.09
N ARG A 4 -24.13 -3.81 41.81
CA ARG A 4 -23.30 -4.96 41.40
C ARG A 4 -22.04 -4.46 40.71
N ALA A 5 -20.91 -4.80 41.31
CA ALA A 5 -19.57 -4.61 40.78
C ALA A 5 -19.34 -5.58 39.60
N ILE A 6 -18.76 -5.08 38.52
CA ILE A 6 -18.34 -5.87 37.35
C ILE A 6 -16.81 -5.95 37.40
N ALA A 7 -16.30 -7.17 37.51
CA ALA A 7 -14.88 -7.49 37.58
C ALA A 7 -14.24 -7.38 36.19
N LEU A 8 -13.09 -6.71 36.12
CA LEU A 8 -12.17 -6.76 34.98
C LEU A 8 -11.61 -8.18 34.85
N LEU A 9 -11.72 -8.77 33.66
CA LEU A 9 -10.96 -9.95 33.27
C LEU A 9 -10.01 -9.56 32.12
N SER A 10 -8.74 -9.39 32.48
CA SER A 10 -7.63 -9.22 31.55
C SER A 10 -7.24 -10.59 31.00
N PHE A 11 -7.24 -10.75 29.67
CA PHE A 11 -6.64 -11.90 29.00
C PHE A 11 -5.68 -11.38 27.93
N GLY A 12 -4.39 -11.45 28.25
CA GLY A 12 -3.32 -11.28 27.29
C GLY A 12 -3.01 -12.61 26.63
N PHE A 13 -2.92 -12.62 25.31
CA PHE A 13 -2.13 -13.61 24.57
C PHE A 13 -1.62 -12.95 23.30
N LEU A 14 -0.33 -12.60 23.33
CA LEU A 14 0.42 -12.00 22.24
C LEU A 14 1.14 -13.16 21.54
N VAL A 15 0.65 -13.59 20.37
CA VAL A 15 1.39 -14.52 19.49
C VAL A 15 2.07 -13.67 18.42
N GLY A 16 3.37 -13.46 18.60
CA GLY A 16 4.22 -12.85 17.58
C GLY A 16 4.53 -13.87 16.49
N VAL A 17 4.03 -13.63 15.29
CA VAL A 17 4.50 -14.30 14.07
C VAL A 17 5.72 -13.52 13.58
N GLN A 18 6.91 -14.09 13.78
CA GLN A 18 8.17 -13.60 13.22
C GLN A 18 8.27 -14.06 11.77
N LEU A 19 7.99 -13.17 10.82
CA LEU A 19 8.23 -13.42 9.39
C LEU A 19 9.76 -13.38 9.17
N HIS A 20 10.37 -14.55 9.01
CA HIS A 20 11.77 -14.69 8.60
C HIS A 20 11.84 -14.59 7.08
N CYS A 21 12.41 -13.50 6.56
CA CYS A 21 12.97 -13.48 5.20
C CYS A 21 14.31 -14.25 5.23
N THR A 22 14.33 -15.50 4.79
CA THR A 22 15.58 -16.20 4.51
C THR A 22 16.15 -15.64 3.21
N ARG A 23 17.09 -14.70 3.34
CA ARG A 23 18.03 -14.30 2.29
C ARG A 23 18.83 -15.54 1.90
N THR A 24 18.57 -16.08 0.71
CA THR A 24 19.40 -17.15 0.13
C THR A 24 20.79 -16.58 -0.10
N ALA A 25 21.77 -17.06 0.68
CA ALA A 25 23.17 -16.72 0.48
C ALA A 25 23.66 -17.30 -0.85
N PRO A 26 24.54 -16.61 -1.60
CA PRO A 26 25.18 -17.20 -2.76
C PRO A 26 26.06 -18.38 -2.33
N ASP A 27 25.96 -19.42 -3.14
CA ASP A 27 26.66 -20.71 -3.07
C ASP A 27 28.17 -20.49 -2.83
N LYS A 28 28.67 -20.92 -1.67
CA LYS A 28 30.12 -20.98 -1.41
C LYS A 28 30.62 -22.28 -2.03
N GLY A 29 31.20 -22.16 -3.22
CA GLY A 29 31.96 -23.25 -3.83
C GLY A 29 33.00 -23.79 -2.85
N GLU A 30 32.96 -25.09 -2.63
CA GLU A 30 33.97 -25.83 -1.87
C GLU A 30 35.21 -25.98 -2.75
N GLY A 31 36.15 -25.06 -2.59
CA GLY A 31 37.52 -25.17 -3.06
C GLY A 31 38.41 -25.67 -1.93
N ASP A 32 38.56 -26.98 -1.86
CA ASP A 32 39.56 -27.65 -1.03
C ASP A 32 40.94 -27.46 -1.68
N THR A 33 41.83 -26.72 -1.03
CA THR A 33 43.26 -26.73 -1.35
C THR A 33 44.07 -26.39 -0.10
N ASP A 34 44.43 -27.42 0.67
CA ASP A 34 45.59 -27.42 1.56
C ASP A 34 46.84 -27.10 0.73
N THR A 35 47.56 -26.02 1.04
CA THR A 35 49.03 -25.97 0.85
C THR A 35 49.67 -25.00 1.85
N ASP A 36 50.79 -25.49 2.38
CA ASP A 36 51.53 -25.04 3.55
C ASP A 36 52.16 -23.63 3.49
N THR A 37 52.55 -23.18 4.68
CA THR A 37 53.37 -22.02 5.03
C THR A 37 54.62 -21.82 4.16
N ASP A 38 54.81 -20.61 3.61
CA ASP A 38 56.11 -19.93 3.55
C ASP A 38 55.95 -18.40 3.68
N SER A 39 56.96 -17.79 4.27
CA SER A 39 57.08 -16.44 4.76
C SER A 39 58.01 -15.66 3.85
N ASP A 40 57.45 -14.93 2.88
CA ASP A 40 58.23 -14.09 1.98
C ASP A 40 57.49 -12.77 1.81
N ALA A 41 58.09 -11.72 2.37
CA ALA A 41 57.72 -10.36 2.08
C ALA A 41 57.98 -10.09 0.59
N ASP A 42 56.93 -9.84 -0.18
CA ASP A 42 57.06 -9.03 -1.37
C ASP A 42 55.86 -8.10 -1.54
N THR A 43 56.22 -6.88 -1.93
CA THR A 43 55.34 -5.75 -2.17
C THR A 43 54.85 -5.83 -3.60
N ASP A 44 53.62 -6.26 -3.82
CA ASP A 44 52.89 -5.95 -5.04
C ASP A 44 51.65 -5.10 -4.75
N ALA A 45 51.69 -3.94 -5.38
CA ALA A 45 50.63 -2.97 -5.38
C ALA A 45 49.53 -3.46 -6.33
N ASP A 46 48.60 -4.27 -5.84
CA ASP A 46 47.34 -4.47 -6.54
C ASP A 46 46.38 -3.35 -6.18
N THR A 47 46.26 -2.44 -7.15
CA THR A 47 45.20 -1.45 -7.26
C THR A 47 44.04 -2.14 -7.97
N ASP A 48 43.29 -2.98 -7.27
CA ASP A 48 41.94 -3.35 -7.69
C ASP A 48 40.99 -2.29 -7.15
N ALA A 49 40.80 -1.26 -7.96
CA ALA A 49 39.70 -0.34 -7.83
C ALA A 49 38.39 -1.08 -8.18
N ASP A 50 37.96 -1.98 -7.30
CA ASP A 50 36.60 -2.50 -7.31
C ASP A 50 35.70 -1.41 -6.75
N THR A 51 35.35 -0.49 -7.64
CA THR A 51 34.20 0.39 -7.47
C THR A 51 32.98 -0.40 -7.92
N ASP A 52 32.57 -1.37 -7.11
CA ASP A 52 31.21 -1.89 -7.15
C ASP A 52 30.30 -0.82 -6.56
N THR A 53 30.00 0.18 -7.37
CA THR A 53 28.80 0.97 -7.18
C THR A 53 27.61 0.10 -7.54
N ASP A 54 27.28 -0.85 -6.67
CA ASP A 54 25.94 -1.43 -6.59
C ASP A 54 25.01 -0.33 -6.06
N THR A 55 24.72 0.63 -6.93
CA THR A 55 23.46 1.36 -6.80
C THR A 55 22.37 0.35 -7.09
N ASP A 56 22.05 -0.45 -6.07
CA ASP A 56 20.76 -1.10 -5.87
C ASP A 56 19.74 0.03 -5.72
N ALA A 57 19.50 0.74 -6.81
CA ALA A 57 18.26 1.44 -7.02
C ALA A 57 17.22 0.33 -7.00
N ASP A 58 16.66 0.06 -5.83
CA ASP A 58 15.47 -0.74 -5.65
C ASP A 58 14.33 0.09 -6.28
N PRO A 59 13.99 -0.07 -7.57
CA PRO A 59 13.10 0.84 -8.27
C PRO A 59 11.65 0.37 -8.15
N CYS A 60 11.36 -0.49 -7.18
CA CYS A 60 10.03 -1.06 -7.00
C CYS A 60 9.65 -0.92 -5.54
N GLY A 61 9.36 0.33 -5.13
CA GLY A 61 8.43 0.56 -4.04
C GLY A 61 7.24 -0.37 -4.28
N GLN A 62 7.06 -1.35 -3.39
CA GLN A 62 6.04 -2.38 -3.51
C GLN A 62 4.74 -1.70 -3.93
N PRO A 63 4.11 -2.09 -5.06
CA PRO A 63 2.86 -1.47 -5.45
C PRO A 63 1.90 -1.61 -4.27
N PRO A 64 1.19 -0.53 -3.88
CA PRO A 64 0.28 -0.60 -2.75
C PRO A 64 -0.67 -1.79 -2.96
N ASN A 65 -0.79 -2.64 -1.94
CA ASN A 65 -1.68 -3.79 -1.98
C ASN A 65 -3.13 -3.29 -2.11
N LEU A 66 -3.64 -3.24 -3.34
CA LEU A 66 -5.02 -2.90 -3.63
C LEU A 66 -5.86 -4.15 -3.29
N GLY A 67 -6.56 -4.10 -2.15
CA GLY A 67 -7.32 -5.23 -1.62
C GLY A 67 -8.35 -5.81 -2.61
N THR A 68 -8.85 -7.01 -2.29
CA THR A 68 -9.81 -7.79 -3.11
C THR A 68 -10.98 -6.96 -3.63
N PHE A 69 -11.18 -6.99 -4.94
CA PHE A 69 -12.12 -6.18 -5.70
C PHE A 69 -13.58 -6.65 -5.52
N TYR A 70 -14.50 -5.74 -5.18
CA TYR A 70 -15.94 -6.04 -5.06
C TYR A 70 -16.77 -5.15 -6.02
N GLY A 71 -17.36 -5.77 -7.05
CA GLY A 71 -18.18 -5.11 -8.10
C GLY A 71 -17.36 -4.67 -9.32
N ALA A 72 -17.89 -4.68 -10.56
CA ALA A 72 -17.09 -4.38 -11.76
C ALA A 72 -16.84 -2.87 -11.96
N ILE A 73 -15.61 -2.47 -12.33
CA ILE A 73 -15.26 -1.06 -12.63
C ILE A 73 -16.21 -0.48 -13.69
N SER A 74 -16.55 -1.30 -14.69
CA SER A 74 -17.45 -0.95 -15.78
C SER A 74 -18.88 -0.68 -15.34
N ASP A 75 -19.36 -1.32 -14.27
CA ASP A 75 -20.74 -1.13 -13.78
C ASP A 75 -20.91 0.27 -13.16
N ALA A 76 -19.81 0.87 -12.69
CA ALA A 76 -19.74 2.25 -12.22
C ALA A 76 -19.54 3.28 -13.34
N GLY A 77 -19.44 2.84 -14.61
CA GLY A 77 -19.17 3.71 -15.76
C GLY A 77 -17.72 4.19 -15.87
N ALA A 78 -16.80 3.59 -15.11
CA ALA A 78 -15.38 3.86 -15.16
C ALA A 78 -14.64 2.91 -16.12
N THR A 79 -13.43 3.29 -16.52
CA THR A 79 -12.56 2.48 -17.39
C THR A 79 -11.30 2.07 -16.63
N ALA A 80 -10.93 0.79 -16.68
CA ALA A 80 -9.65 0.36 -16.14
C ALA A 80 -8.50 0.86 -17.04
N THR A 81 -7.46 1.43 -16.45
CA THR A 81 -6.28 1.94 -17.17
C THR A 81 -4.99 1.46 -16.49
N GLN A 82 -3.90 1.43 -17.25
CA GLN A 82 -2.54 1.29 -16.71
C GLN A 82 -1.81 2.65 -16.63
N THR A 83 -2.46 3.72 -17.13
CA THR A 83 -1.90 5.07 -17.08
C THR A 83 -1.92 5.58 -15.65
N GLU A 84 -0.75 5.94 -15.13
CA GLU A 84 -0.66 6.50 -13.78
C GLU A 84 -1.42 7.82 -13.65
N TYR A 85 -1.95 8.09 -12.46
CA TYR A 85 -2.62 9.35 -12.18
C TYR A 85 -1.65 10.52 -12.27
N ALA A 86 -2.01 11.53 -13.07
CA ALA A 86 -1.22 12.75 -13.18
C ALA A 86 -1.44 13.71 -12.01
N SER A 87 -2.61 13.65 -11.36
CA SER A 87 -3.01 14.55 -10.29
C SER A 87 -2.59 14.03 -8.92
N ASP A 88 -1.96 14.89 -8.13
CA ASP A 88 -1.71 14.68 -6.72
C ASP A 88 -2.89 15.24 -5.92
N ALA A 89 -3.63 14.36 -5.24
CA ALA A 89 -4.79 14.73 -4.45
C ALA A 89 -4.42 15.06 -3.01
N GLY A 90 -3.15 14.90 -2.61
CA GLY A 90 -2.69 15.12 -1.25
C GLY A 90 -2.77 13.88 -0.34
N LEU A 91 -2.99 12.67 -0.89
CA LEU A 91 -3.02 11.46 -0.07
C LEU A 91 -1.67 11.15 0.58
N GLN A 92 -0.56 11.55 -0.03
CA GLN A 92 0.76 11.39 0.59
C GLN A 92 0.86 12.11 1.93
N ALA A 93 0.25 13.30 2.07
CA ALA A 93 0.23 14.01 3.35
C ALA A 93 -0.54 13.24 4.44
N VAL A 94 -1.56 12.47 4.04
CA VAL A 94 -2.28 11.56 4.94
C VAL A 94 -1.38 10.39 5.35
N VAL A 95 -0.65 9.78 4.40
CA VAL A 95 0.34 8.73 4.70
C VAL A 95 1.41 9.24 5.67
N ASP A 96 1.96 10.43 5.42
CA ASP A 96 3.03 11.02 6.24
C ASP A 96 2.57 11.34 7.67
N ALA A 97 1.28 11.67 7.85
CA ALA A 97 0.68 11.90 9.16
C ALA A 97 0.31 10.61 9.92
N SER A 98 0.48 9.44 9.28
CA SER A 98 0.01 8.18 9.81
C SER A 98 0.89 7.68 10.98
N PRO A 99 0.29 7.03 11.99
CA PRO A 99 1.06 6.39 13.05
C PRO A 99 1.96 5.28 12.49
N THR A 100 3.25 5.32 12.83
CA THR A 100 4.22 4.28 12.44
C THR A 100 4.05 2.99 13.25
N LYS A 101 3.47 3.08 14.46
CA LYS A 101 3.23 1.93 15.33
C LYS A 101 1.91 1.26 14.96
N GLN A 102 1.95 -0.07 14.81
CA GLN A 102 0.76 -0.91 14.70
C GLN A 102 -0.23 -0.65 15.86
N GLY A 103 -1.50 -0.44 15.51
CA GLY A 103 -2.58 -0.10 16.44
C GLY A 103 -2.58 1.38 16.84
N GLY A 104 -1.65 2.19 16.35
CA GLY A 104 -1.59 3.62 16.61
C GLY A 104 -2.73 4.38 15.95
N THR A 105 -3.08 5.53 16.53
CA THR A 105 -4.09 6.45 16.00
C THR A 105 -3.55 7.87 15.99
N ALA A 106 -3.70 8.55 14.86
CA ALA A 106 -3.53 9.99 14.73
C ALA A 106 -4.93 10.61 14.64
N SER A 107 -5.19 11.68 15.40
CA SER A 107 -6.50 12.32 15.49
C SER A 107 -6.35 13.83 15.52
N LYS A 108 -7.47 14.56 15.38
CA LYS A 108 -7.48 16.04 15.27
C LYS A 108 -6.66 16.54 14.08
N LEU A 109 -6.62 15.74 13.02
CA LEU A 109 -6.01 16.11 11.76
C LEU A 109 -6.94 17.06 11.00
N SER A 110 -6.35 17.80 10.07
CA SER A 110 -7.07 18.68 9.15
C SER A 110 -6.33 18.69 7.81
N ILE A 111 -6.22 17.52 7.18
CA ILE A 111 -5.50 17.35 5.91
C ILE A 111 -6.54 17.32 4.80
N THR A 112 -6.47 18.28 3.89
CA THR A 112 -7.36 18.34 2.72
C THR A 112 -6.87 17.38 1.63
N VAL A 113 -7.80 16.58 1.11
CA VAL A 113 -7.63 15.73 -0.07
C VAL A 113 -8.56 16.24 -1.16
N THR A 114 -8.06 16.38 -2.39
CA THR A 114 -8.83 16.95 -3.51
C THR A 114 -8.64 16.15 -4.80
N GLY A 115 -9.71 15.50 -5.27
CA GLY A 115 -9.70 14.73 -6.51
C GLY A 115 -9.01 13.37 -6.43
N ALA A 116 -9.04 12.72 -5.25
CA ALA A 116 -8.56 11.34 -5.14
C ALA A 116 -9.55 10.40 -5.86
N VAL A 117 -9.05 9.43 -6.62
CA VAL A 117 -9.90 8.52 -7.40
C VAL A 117 -10.24 7.29 -6.58
N ILE A 118 -11.54 6.98 -6.45
CA ILE A 118 -12.02 5.73 -5.84
C ILE A 118 -11.63 4.56 -6.75
N THR A 119 -10.85 3.63 -6.23
CA THR A 119 -10.36 2.47 -7.00
C THR A 119 -11.14 1.20 -6.69
N ASN A 120 -11.71 1.08 -5.49
CA ASN A 120 -12.46 -0.09 -5.06
C ASN A 120 -13.45 0.28 -3.94
N ILE A 121 -14.50 -0.50 -3.78
CA ILE A 121 -15.51 -0.36 -2.73
C ILE A 121 -15.56 -1.63 -1.86
N GLY A 122 -15.68 -1.43 -0.56
CA GLY A 122 -15.84 -2.50 0.43
C GLY A 122 -17.28 -2.60 0.90
N TYR A 123 -17.53 -3.40 1.94
CA TYR A 123 -18.83 -3.48 2.59
C TYR A 123 -18.77 -2.95 4.04
N PRO A 124 -19.61 -1.96 4.40
CA PRO A 124 -20.53 -1.21 3.54
C PRO A 124 -19.78 -0.15 2.70
N ALA A 125 -20.21 0.06 1.45
CA ALA A 125 -19.48 0.90 0.48
C ALA A 125 -19.41 2.37 0.89
N ASN A 126 -20.40 2.89 1.61
CA ASN A 126 -20.39 4.24 2.17
C ASN A 126 -19.50 4.42 3.43
N LYS A 127 -18.71 3.42 3.82
CA LYS A 127 -17.73 3.51 4.92
C LYS A 127 -16.36 2.91 4.61
N VAL A 128 -16.31 1.93 3.72
CA VAL A 128 -15.09 1.21 3.38
C VAL A 128 -14.91 1.31 1.88
N PHE A 129 -13.89 2.04 1.46
CA PHE A 129 -13.52 2.20 0.06
C PHE A 129 -12.02 2.50 -0.05
N TRP A 130 -11.44 2.21 -1.19
CA TRP A 130 -10.05 2.49 -1.52
C TRP A 130 -9.99 3.65 -2.49
N MET A 131 -8.98 4.48 -2.31
CA MET A 131 -8.71 5.62 -3.16
C MET A 131 -7.22 5.73 -3.44
N ALA A 132 -6.89 6.35 -4.56
CA ALA A 132 -5.53 6.61 -4.95
C ALA A 132 -5.39 7.95 -5.68
N ASP A 133 -4.18 8.47 -5.65
CA ASP A 133 -3.73 9.59 -6.46
C ASP A 133 -2.35 9.28 -7.06
N LYS A 134 -1.67 10.28 -7.59
CA LYS A 134 -0.32 10.13 -8.16
C LYS A 134 0.69 9.48 -7.20
N ASN A 135 0.61 9.78 -5.90
CA ASN A 135 1.68 9.50 -4.95
C ASN A 135 1.34 8.40 -3.95
N ALA A 136 0.06 8.20 -3.64
CA ALA A 136 -0.36 7.28 -2.60
C ALA A 136 -1.69 6.59 -2.90
N ALA A 137 -1.91 5.47 -2.22
CA ALA A 137 -3.19 4.80 -2.13
C ALA A 137 -3.54 4.56 -0.66
N MET A 138 -4.82 4.64 -0.31
CA MET A 138 -5.29 4.46 1.04
C MET A 138 -6.71 3.89 1.07
N ARG A 139 -7.06 3.21 2.16
CA ARG A 139 -8.43 2.78 2.42
C ARG A 139 -9.10 3.62 3.50
N THR A 140 -10.42 3.58 3.52
CA THR A 140 -11.23 4.09 4.63
C THR A 140 -11.78 2.95 5.49
N TYR A 141 -12.00 3.26 6.76
CA TYR A 141 -12.84 2.47 7.66
C TYR A 141 -13.60 3.45 8.55
N LEU A 142 -14.61 4.10 7.96
CA LEU A 142 -15.29 5.24 8.59
C LEU A 142 -16.28 4.80 9.66
N SER A 143 -16.38 5.61 10.72
CA SER A 143 -17.45 5.48 11.71
C SER A 143 -18.79 6.02 11.20
N THR A 144 -18.76 7.08 10.39
CA THR A 144 -19.90 7.77 9.79
C THR A 144 -19.97 7.49 8.30
N GLU A 145 -21.19 7.36 7.76
CA GLU A 145 -21.43 7.14 6.34
C GLU A 145 -21.21 8.42 5.53
N VAL A 146 -20.64 8.28 4.34
CA VAL A 146 -20.56 9.37 3.37
C VAL A 146 -21.80 9.39 2.46
N THR A 147 -22.15 10.56 1.94
CA THR A 147 -23.24 10.74 0.97
C THR A 147 -22.85 11.85 -0.02
N PRO A 148 -22.93 11.61 -1.33
CA PRO A 148 -23.37 10.37 -2.01
C PRO A 148 -22.44 9.18 -1.73
N GLU A 149 -22.97 7.97 -1.93
CA GLU A 149 -22.21 6.71 -1.82
C GLU A 149 -21.13 6.64 -2.92
N PRO A 150 -19.87 6.32 -2.57
CA PRO A 150 -18.78 6.28 -3.54
C PRO A 150 -18.92 5.09 -4.47
N VAL A 151 -18.55 5.28 -5.74
CA VAL A 151 -18.37 4.19 -6.71
C VAL A 151 -16.97 4.25 -7.34
N PRO A 152 -16.43 3.13 -7.85
CA PRO A 152 -15.17 3.15 -8.59
C PRO A 152 -15.17 4.19 -9.72
N GLY A 153 -14.10 4.97 -9.82
CA GLY A 153 -13.94 6.06 -10.78
C GLY A 153 -14.52 7.39 -10.36
N ASP A 154 -15.13 7.52 -9.18
CA ASP A 154 -15.41 8.83 -8.59
C ASP A 154 -14.09 9.53 -8.21
N ALA A 155 -13.94 10.80 -8.58
CA ALA A 155 -12.93 11.69 -8.00
C ALA A 155 -13.57 12.42 -6.81
N VAL A 156 -12.95 12.35 -5.64
CA VAL A 156 -13.55 12.82 -4.39
C VAL A 156 -12.66 13.82 -3.65
N SER A 157 -13.31 14.71 -2.91
CA SER A 157 -12.66 15.67 -2.02
C SER A 157 -13.19 15.54 -0.59
N PHE A 158 -12.31 15.72 0.39
CA PHE A 158 -12.65 15.68 1.81
C PHE A 158 -11.51 16.24 2.68
N THR A 159 -11.74 16.37 3.98
CA THR A 159 -10.71 16.62 4.99
C THR A 159 -10.55 15.39 5.88
N ALA A 160 -9.37 14.79 5.94
CA ALA A 160 -9.06 13.69 6.85
C ALA A 160 -8.86 14.22 8.28
N ASN A 161 -9.56 13.63 9.24
CA ASN A 161 -9.57 14.05 10.64
C ASN A 161 -8.94 13.03 11.60
N ALA A 162 -8.97 11.75 11.23
CA ALA A 162 -8.30 10.70 11.98
C ALA A 162 -7.83 9.55 11.08
N ILE A 163 -6.68 8.99 11.44
CA ILE A 163 -6.03 7.87 10.75
C ILE A 163 -5.64 6.82 11.77
N LYS A 164 -5.76 5.55 11.39
CA LYS A 164 -5.32 4.41 12.18
C LYS A 164 -4.38 3.54 11.37
N ASN A 165 -3.33 3.05 12.02
CA ASN A 165 -2.54 1.94 11.50
C ASN A 165 -3.09 0.64 12.07
N TYR A 166 -3.98 -0.03 11.33
CA TYR A 166 -4.56 -1.30 11.73
C TYR A 166 -3.74 -2.45 11.13
N SER A 167 -2.92 -3.08 11.97
CA SER A 167 -2.10 -4.23 11.56
C SER A 167 -1.16 -3.99 10.38
N GLY A 168 -0.56 -2.80 10.32
CA GLY A 168 0.33 -2.39 9.23
C GLY A 168 -0.39 -1.73 8.07
N GLU A 169 -1.72 -1.74 8.07
CA GLU A 169 -2.53 -1.12 7.04
C GLU A 169 -3.07 0.23 7.50
N LEU A 170 -2.87 1.26 6.68
CA LEU A 170 -3.28 2.62 6.99
C LEU A 170 -4.72 2.86 6.56
N GLU A 171 -5.52 3.42 7.47
CA GLU A 171 -6.94 3.64 7.27
C GLU A 171 -7.34 5.04 7.72
N ILE A 172 -8.07 5.77 6.88
CA ILE A 172 -8.80 6.96 7.32
C ILE A 172 -10.03 6.49 8.10
N THR A 173 -10.15 6.89 9.37
CA THR A 173 -11.26 6.48 10.25
C THR A 173 -12.29 7.58 10.49
N GLU A 174 -11.93 8.82 10.18
CA GLU A 174 -12.80 10.00 10.29
C GLU A 174 -12.43 11.01 9.20
N LEU A 175 -13.45 11.51 8.50
CA LEU A 175 -13.32 12.58 7.52
C LEU A 175 -14.54 13.51 7.59
N THR A 176 -14.40 14.70 7.02
CA THR A 176 -15.45 15.71 6.88
C THR A 176 -15.40 16.36 5.51
N GLY A 177 -16.47 17.08 5.13
CA GLY A 177 -16.50 17.82 3.86
C GLY A 177 -16.48 16.94 2.62
N TRP A 178 -17.02 15.72 2.71
CA TRP A 178 -17.09 14.77 1.60
C TRP A 178 -17.87 15.33 0.41
N THR A 179 -17.25 15.28 -0.78
CA THR A 179 -17.88 15.56 -2.07
C THR A 179 -17.39 14.57 -3.14
N VAL A 180 -18.26 14.29 -4.12
CA VAL A 180 -17.87 13.69 -5.39
C VAL A 180 -17.75 14.81 -6.41
N ASP A 181 -16.56 15.02 -6.92
CA ASP A 181 -16.19 16.15 -7.79
C ASP A 181 -16.46 15.81 -9.27
N SER A 182 -16.18 14.57 -9.65
CA SER A 182 -16.51 13.98 -10.96
C SER A 182 -16.67 12.46 -10.85
N SER A 183 -17.30 11.84 -11.85
CA SER A 183 -17.53 10.38 -11.91
C SER A 183 -17.09 9.81 -13.26
N GLY A 184 -16.89 8.50 -13.33
CA GLY A 184 -16.48 7.79 -14.55
C GLY A 184 -15.04 8.06 -14.97
N ASN A 185 -14.19 8.49 -14.03
CA ASN A 185 -12.76 8.65 -14.29
C ASN A 185 -12.09 7.27 -14.45
N ASP A 186 -10.97 7.23 -15.16
CA ASP A 186 -10.18 6.01 -15.29
C ASP A 186 -9.69 5.53 -13.92
N VAL A 187 -9.73 4.22 -13.71
CA VAL A 187 -9.22 3.56 -12.49
C VAL A 187 -7.93 2.85 -12.84
N LEU A 188 -6.84 3.28 -12.22
CA LEU A 188 -5.54 2.61 -12.36
C LEU A 188 -5.61 1.18 -11.79
N VAL A 189 -5.36 0.21 -12.66
CA VAL A 189 -5.19 -1.20 -12.30
C VAL A 189 -3.77 -1.61 -12.63
N ARG A 190 -3.05 -2.14 -11.64
CA ARG A 190 -1.73 -2.75 -11.84
C ARG A 190 -1.91 -4.26 -11.91
N ASP A 191 -1.31 -4.89 -12.91
CA ASP A 191 -1.24 -6.35 -12.95
C ASP A 191 -0.39 -6.87 -11.78
N GLY A 192 -0.91 -7.88 -11.08
CA GLY A 192 -0.20 -8.55 -9.99
C GLY A 192 1.01 -9.36 -10.44
N HIS A 193 1.15 -9.63 -11.75
CA HIS A 193 2.30 -10.33 -12.33
C HIS A 193 3.30 -9.42 -13.04
N GLY A 194 3.06 -8.10 -13.08
CA GLY A 194 3.91 -7.17 -13.82
C GLY A 194 3.88 -7.36 -15.34
N LEU A 195 2.90 -8.11 -15.87
CA LEU A 195 2.63 -8.24 -17.29
C LEU A 195 1.56 -7.23 -17.68
N GLU A 196 1.76 -6.52 -18.79
CA GLU A 196 0.74 -5.61 -19.30
C GLU A 196 -0.56 -6.40 -19.53
N LEU A 197 -1.66 -5.98 -18.88
CA LEU A 197 -2.99 -6.40 -19.26
C LEU A 197 -3.25 -5.79 -20.64
N ASN A 198 -2.88 -6.52 -21.70
CA ASN A 198 -3.28 -6.18 -23.04
C ASN A 198 -4.80 -6.13 -23.04
N SER A 199 -5.36 -4.93 -23.15
CA SER A 199 -6.78 -4.69 -23.41
C SER A 199 -7.19 -5.13 -24.83
N GLY A 200 -6.36 -5.98 -25.46
CA GLY A 200 -6.64 -6.67 -26.70
C GLY A 200 -8.02 -7.31 -26.58
N SER A 201 -8.92 -6.80 -27.41
CA SER A 201 -10.30 -7.24 -27.54
C SER A 201 -10.44 -8.76 -27.37
N ALA A 202 -11.50 -9.20 -26.70
CA ALA A 202 -11.90 -10.59 -26.55
C ALA A 202 -12.23 -11.33 -27.89
N ALA A 203 -11.61 -10.92 -29.00
CA ALA A 203 -11.79 -11.49 -30.33
C ALA A 203 -10.78 -12.61 -30.66
N ASP A 204 -9.69 -12.78 -29.90
CA ASP A 204 -8.63 -13.75 -30.24
C ASP A 204 -8.63 -15.01 -29.35
N VAL A 205 -9.79 -15.45 -28.87
CA VAL A 205 -9.96 -16.80 -28.29
C VAL A 205 -11.07 -17.55 -29.01
N GLU A 206 -10.93 -17.74 -30.32
CA GLU A 206 -11.56 -18.85 -31.03
C GLU A 206 -10.61 -19.38 -32.12
N GLY A 207 -10.23 -20.67 -32.02
CA GLY A 207 -9.61 -21.44 -33.12
C GLY A 207 -8.32 -22.16 -32.77
#